data_AF-A0A1C6TN87-F1
#
_entry.id   AF-A0A1C6TN87-F1
#
_cell.length_a   1.000
_cell.length_b   1.000
_cell.length_c   1.000
_cell.angle_alpha   90.00
_cell.angle_beta   90.00
_cell.angle_gamma   90.00
#
_symmetry.space_group_name_H-M   'P 1'
#
loop_
_entity.id
_entity.type
_entity.pdbx_description
1 polymer ?
#
loop_
_entity_poly.entity_id
_entity_poly.type
_entity_poly.pdbx_seq_one_letter_code
_entity_poly.pdbx_strand_id
1 'polypeptide(L)' 'MTARRRPARPSIRPHPLVPDPDIGLDHADRPTCKTCRMVGRVGDSRHPDPTAPPRQLPAALAQAAQELDAAILGEREDPW' A
#
# COMPACT_ATOMS: atom_id res chain seq x y z
N MET A 1 -39.06 -24.01 6.78
CA MET A 1 -38.16 -23.08 7.50
C MET A 1 -37.26 -22.43 6.48
N THR A 2 -37.53 -21.19 6.08
CA THR A 2 -36.74 -20.45 5.08
C THR A 2 -35.42 -20.00 5.71
N ALA A 3 -34.28 -20.48 5.17
CA ALA A 3 -32.96 -20.05 5.59
C ALA A 3 -32.80 -18.54 5.32
N ARG A 4 -32.53 -17.75 6.37
CA ARG A 4 -32.22 -16.31 6.21
C ARG A 4 -30.90 -16.21 5.45
N ARG A 5 -30.90 -15.51 4.31
CA ARG A 5 -29.65 -15.19 3.60
C ARG A 5 -28.78 -14.34 4.53
N ARG A 6 -27.59 -14.85 4.85
CA ARG A 6 -26.60 -14.11 5.64
C ARG A 6 -25.98 -13.05 4.72
N PRO A 7 -25.93 -11.77 5.10
CA PRO A 7 -25.28 -10.76 4.27
C PRO A 7 -23.80 -11.11 4.06
N ALA A 8 -23.33 -10.97 2.83
CA ALA A 8 -21.92 -11.15 2.50
C ALA A 8 -21.10 -10.10 3.24
N ARG A 9 -20.00 -10.50 3.89
CA ARG A 9 -19.06 -9.55 4.46
C ARG A 9 -18.33 -8.85 3.30
N PRO A 10 -18.19 -7.51 3.32
CA PRO A 10 -17.43 -6.81 2.30
C PRO A 10 -15.99 -7.32 2.30
N SER A 11 -15.48 -7.67 1.12
CA SER A 11 -14.07 -8.06 0.91
C SER A 11 -13.13 -6.84 0.86
N ILE A 12 -13.69 -5.64 0.84
CA ILE A 12 -12.96 -4.37 0.76
C ILE A 12 -12.40 -4.08 2.15
N ARG A 13 -11.08 -4.00 2.24
CA ARG A 13 -10.40 -3.60 3.48
C ARG A 13 -10.81 -2.16 3.84
N PRO A 14 -11.04 -1.85 5.13
CA PRO A 14 -11.32 -0.50 5.56
C PRO A 14 -10.25 0.48 5.06
N HIS A 15 -10.68 1.69 4.71
CA HIS A 15 -9.77 2.75 4.29
C HIS A 15 -8.69 2.96 5.36
N PRO A 16 -7.41 3.19 5.01
CA PRO A 16 -6.30 3.31 5.97
C PRO A 16 -6.49 4.34 7.10
N LEU A 17 -7.38 5.31 6.89
CA LEU A 17 -7.73 6.37 7.84
C LEU A 17 -8.98 6.04 8.69
N VAL A 18 -9.62 4.90 8.48
CA VAL A 18 -10.70 4.42 9.33
C VAL A 18 -10.08 3.77 10.56
N PRO A 19 -10.45 4.20 11.78
CA PRO A 19 -10.02 3.54 13.01
C PRO A 19 -10.44 2.07 12.97
N ASP A 20 -9.48 1.17 13.19
CA ASP A 20 -9.74 -0.26 13.30
C ASP A 20 -10.40 -0.52 14.66
N PRO A 21 -11.65 -1.00 14.72
CA PRO A 21 -12.36 -1.23 15.98
C PRO A 21 -11.80 -2.41 16.79
N ASP A 22 -11.02 -3.29 16.15
CA ASP A 22 -10.34 -4.42 16.81
C ASP A 22 -8.99 -3.99 17.42
N ILE A 23 -8.46 -2.82 17.02
CA ILE A 23 -7.36 -2.17 17.73
C ILE A 23 -7.95 -1.55 19.00
N GLY A 24 -7.83 -2.29 20.10
CA GLY A 24 -8.22 -1.80 21.42
C GLY A 24 -7.73 -0.38 21.71
N LEU A 25 -8.47 0.33 22.57
CA LEU A 25 -8.21 1.71 22.98
C LEU A 25 -6.80 1.93 23.59
N ASP A 26 -6.09 0.86 23.94
CA ASP A 26 -4.72 0.92 24.45
C ASP A 26 -3.70 0.93 23.30
N HIS A 27 -3.53 2.11 22.72
CA HIS A 27 -2.43 2.44 21.81
C HIS A 27 -1.29 3.18 22.52
N ALA A 28 -1.40 3.39 23.85
CA ALA A 28 -0.43 4.15 24.64
C ALA A 28 1.00 3.56 24.59
N ASP A 29 1.11 2.23 24.60
CA ASP A 29 2.40 1.54 24.53
C ASP A 29 2.94 1.34 23.10
N ARG A 30 2.20 1.80 22.08
CA ARG A 30 2.61 1.59 20.70
C ARG A 30 3.60 2.67 20.26
N PRO A 31 4.68 2.27 19.54
CA PRO A 31 5.58 3.25 18.95
C PRO A 31 4.79 4.15 17.99
N THR A 32 4.93 5.45 18.19
CA THR A 32 4.28 6.47 17.37
C THR A 32 5.36 7.26 16.63
N CYS A 33 5.17 7.49 15.34
CA CYS A 33 6.10 8.28 14.55
C CYS A 33 6.08 9.74 15.01
N LYS A 34 7.25 10.30 15.33
CA LYS A 34 7.36 11.71 15.78
C LYS A 34 6.98 12.72 14.69
N THR A 35 7.08 12.34 13.41
CA THR A 35 6.82 13.22 12.27
C THR A 35 5.34 13.27 11.91
N CYS A 36 4.70 12.13 11.66
CA CYS A 36 3.31 12.07 11.21
C CYS A 36 2.30 11.76 12.33
N ARG A 37 2.76 11.46 13.55
CA ARG A 37 1.96 11.08 14.73
C ARG A 37 1.09 9.83 14.53
N MET A 38 1.31 9.06 13.47
CA MET A 38 0.66 7.77 13.28
C MET A 38 1.38 6.68 14.05
N VAL A 39 0.61 5.68 14.49
CA VAL A 39 1.13 4.46 15.10
C VAL A 39 1.91 3.64 14.07
N GLY A 40 3.09 3.16 14.46
CA GLY A 40 3.94 2.30 13.65
C GLY A 40 5.43 2.52 13.92
N ARG A 41 6.27 1.69 13.30
CA ARG A 41 7.73 1.75 13.41
C ARG A 41 8.39 1.85 12.05
N VAL A 42 9.65 2.28 12.04
CA VAL A 42 10.49 2.29 10.85
C VAL A 42 10.52 0.89 10.21
N GLY A 43 10.37 0.83 8.89
CA GLY A 43 10.29 -0.40 8.10
C GLY A 43 8.87 -0.91 7.84
N ASP A 44 7.85 -0.38 8.52
CA ASP A 44 6.45 -0.73 8.22
C ASP A 44 5.97 -0.04 6.93
N SER A 45 4.87 -0.52 6.34
CA SER A 45 4.34 -0.02 5.06
C SER A 45 4.02 1.49 5.04
N ARG A 46 3.74 2.10 6.20
CA ARG A 46 3.49 3.55 6.34
C ARG A 46 4.72 4.35 6.75
N HIS A 47 5.79 3.69 7.17
CA HIS A 47 7.02 4.30 7.64
C HIS A 47 8.21 3.59 6.98
N PRO A 48 8.37 3.73 5.65
CA PRO A 48 9.47 3.09 4.95
C PRO A 48 10.80 3.52 5.56
N ASP A 49 11.73 2.57 5.69
CA ASP A 49 13.08 2.85 6.18
C ASP A 49 13.92 3.46 5.04
N PRO A 50 14.35 4.73 5.15
CA PRO A 50 15.15 5.39 4.12
C PRO A 50 16.57 4.82 4.03
N THR A 51 17.02 4.10 5.05
CA THR A 51 18.35 3.45 5.08
C THR A 51 18.31 2.02 4.56
N ALA A 52 17.12 1.45 4.37
CA ALA A 52 16.99 0.12 3.79
C ALA A 52 17.41 0.14 2.31
N PRO A 53 18.13 -0.89 1.84
CA PRO A 53 18.48 -1.00 0.44
C PRO A 53 17.19 -1.11 -0.41
N PRO A 54 17.17 -0.51 -1.62
CA PRO A 54 16.01 -0.61 -2.49
C PRO A 54 15.72 -2.08 -2.78
N ARG A 55 14.45 -2.47 -2.62
CA ARG A 55 14.01 -3.82 -2.98
C ARG A 55 14.22 -4.01 -4.48
N GLN A 56 15.01 -5.02 -4.84
CA GLN A 56 15.17 -5.39 -6.24
C GLN A 56 13.83 -5.84 -6.81
N LEU A 57 13.39 -5.20 -7.89
CA LEU A 57 12.21 -5.62 -8.63
C LEU A 57 12.54 -6.87 -9.45
N PRO A 58 11.60 -7.82 -9.58
CA PRO A 58 11.74 -8.91 -10.54
C PRO A 58 12.01 -8.35 -11.95
N ALA A 59 12.93 -8.95 -12.69
CA ALA A 59 13.33 -8.47 -14.01
C ALA A 59 12.14 -8.26 -14.97
N ALA A 60 11.16 -9.18 -14.93
CA ALA A 60 9.94 -9.08 -15.72
C ALA A 60 9.10 -7.83 -15.39
N LEU A 61 9.03 -7.43 -14.11
CA LEU A 61 8.32 -6.23 -13.69
C LEU A 61 9.10 -4.96 -14.08
N ALA A 62 10.42 -5.00 -13.99
CA ALA A 62 11.26 -3.87 -14.42
C ALA A 62 11.12 -3.62 -15.93
N GLN A 63 11.08 -4.67 -16.75
CA GLN A 63 10.90 -4.55 -18.19
C GLN A 63 9.51 -4.03 -18.57
N ALA A 64 8.45 -4.55 -17.94
CA ALA A 64 7.10 -4.04 -18.17
C ALA A 64 6.96 -2.56 -17.79
N ALA A 65 7.65 -2.11 -16.73
CA ALA A 65 7.67 -0.69 -16.37
C ALA A 65 8.37 0.16 -17.44
N GLN A 66 9.49 -0.30 -17.99
CA GLN A 66 10.20 0.38 -19.08
C GLN A 66 9.35 0.49 -20.36
N GLU A 67 8.65 -0.58 -20.73
CA GLU A 67 7.74 -0.58 -21.88
C GLU A 67 6.59 0.42 -21.70
N LEU A 68 6.02 0.49 -20.50
CA LEU A 68 4.98 1.46 -20.16
C LEU A 68 5.51 2.90 -20.18
N ASP A 69 6.69 3.13 -19.61
CA ASP A 69 7.33 4.44 -19.62
C ASP A 69 7.61 4.90 -21.06
N ALA A 70 8.11 4.01 -21.93
CA ALA A 70 8.32 4.29 -23.35
C ALA A 70 7.00 4.61 -24.08
N ALA A 71 5.92 3.89 -23.77
CA ALA A 71 4.61 4.15 -24.33
C ALA A 71 4.02 5.49 -23.88
N ILE A 72 4.26 5.89 -22.62
CA ILE A 72 3.80 7.17 -22.05
C ILE A 72 4.60 8.34 -22.60
N LEU A 73 5.93 8.20 -22.68
CA LEU A 73 6.83 9.25 -23.16
C LEU A 73 6.83 9.38 -24.69
N GLY A 74 6.16 8.46 -25.39
CA GLY A 74 5.81 8.61 -26.78
C GLY A 74 7.05 8.69 -27.67
N GLU A 75 7.90 7.67 -27.65
CA GLU A 75 8.80 7.43 -28.77
C GLU A 75 7.99 6.99 -30.01
N ARG A 76 7.15 7.90 -30.52
CA ARG A 76 6.97 8.06 -31.95
C ARG A 76 8.26 8.70 -32.41
N GLU A 77 9.19 7.90 -32.93
CA GLU A 77 10.01 8.40 -34.01
C GLU A 77 9.04 8.91 -35.07
N ASP A 78 8.77 10.23 -35.11
CA ASP A 78 8.09 10.84 -36.25
C ASP A 78 9.10 10.78 -37.40
N PRO A 79 8.86 9.97 -38.44
CA PRO A 79 9.70 9.95 -39.62
C PRO A 79 9.10 10.94 -40.63
N TRP A 80 9.08 12.23 -40.30
CA TRP A 80 8.75 13.32 -41.23
C TRP A 80 9.54 14.57 -40.91
#